data_AF-A0A351FFB3-F1
#
_entry.id   AF-A0A351FFB3-F1
#
_cell.length_a   1.000
_cell.length_b   1.000
_cell.length_c   1.000
_cell.angle_alpha   90.00
_cell.angle_beta   90.00
_cell.angle_gamma   90.00
#
_symmetry.space_group_name_H-M   'P 1'
#
loop_
_entity.id
_entity.type
_entity.pdbx_description
1 polymer ?
#
loop_
_entity_poly.entity_id
_entity_poly.type
_entity_poly.pdbx_seq_one_letter_code
_entity_poly.pdbx_strand_id
1 'polypeptide(L)' 'GQMNEPPGNRLRTANTALTIAEYFRDQGNDILVFIDNIFRFTQAGSEVSALL' A
#
# COMPACT_ATOMS: atom_id res chain seq x y z
N GLY A 1 1.85 3.54 -5.01
CA GLY A 1 1.58 4.90 -5.50
C GLY A 1 2.91 5.49 -5.85
N GLN A 2 2.99 6.15 -6.99
CA GLN A 2 4.19 6.86 -7.40
C GLN A 2 4.41 8.06 -6.48
N MET A 3 5.65 8.52 -6.33
CA MET A 3 5.97 9.61 -5.39
C MET A 3 5.31 10.93 -5.77
N ASN A 4 5.04 11.13 -7.07
CA ASN A 4 4.35 12.31 -7.59
C ASN A 4 2.83 12.28 -7.40
N GLU A 5 2.25 11.19 -6.90
CA GLU A 5 0.82 11.10 -6.60
C GLU A 5 0.48 11.68 -5.22
N PRO A 6 -0.76 12.14 -4.99
CA PRO A 6 -1.20 12.61 -3.67
C PRO A 6 -0.96 11.58 -2.55
N PRO A 7 -0.72 12.03 -1.31
CA PRO A 7 -0.43 11.12 -0.19
C PRO A 7 -1.55 10.11 0.07
N GLY A 8 -2.81 10.44 -0.23
CA GLY A 8 -3.92 9.48 -0.18
C GLY A 8 -3.72 8.26 -1.09
N ASN A 9 -3.29 8.46 -2.33
CA ASN A 9 -3.00 7.36 -3.26
C ASN A 9 -1.85 6.51 -2.74
N ARG A 10 -0.78 7.16 -2.26
CA ARG A 10 0.40 6.46 -1.71
C ARG A 10 0.07 5.64 -0.46
N LEU A 11 -0.77 6.19 0.43
CA LEU A 11 -1.24 5.52 1.64
C LEU A 11 -2.16 4.33 1.32
N ARG A 12 -2.94 4.35 0.23
CA ARG A 12 -3.88 3.27 -0.10
C ARG A 12 -3.30 2.18 -1.00
N THR A 13 -2.27 2.47 -1.79
CA THR A 13 -1.77 1.51 -2.80
C THR A 13 -1.30 0.19 -2.18
N ALA A 14 -0.65 0.23 -1.01
CA ALA A 14 -0.21 -0.98 -0.33
C ALA A 14 -1.39 -1.88 0.06
N ASN A 15 -2.52 -1.28 0.47
CA ASN A 15 -3.74 -2.03 0.80
C ASN A 15 -4.34 -2.67 -0.45
N THR A 16 -4.35 -1.98 -1.60
CA THR A 16 -4.81 -2.56 -2.86
C THR A 16 -3.96 -3.78 -3.26
N ALA A 17 -2.64 -3.68 -3.14
CA ALA A 17 -1.74 -4.79 -3.40
C ALA A 17 -2.01 -5.97 -2.44
N LEU A 18 -2.27 -5.68 -1.17
CA LEU A 18 -2.62 -6.69 -0.17
C LEU A 18 -3.96 -7.37 -0.51
N THR A 19 -4.99 -6.62 -0.91
CA THR A 19 -6.28 -7.21 -1.32
C THR A 19 -6.12 -8.17 -2.51
N ILE A 20 -5.27 -7.82 -3.48
CA ILE A 20 -4.97 -8.70 -4.61
C ILE A 20 -4.23 -9.96 -4.13
N ALA A 21 -3.26 -9.80 -3.22
CA ALA A 21 -2.52 -10.92 -2.65
C ALA A 21 -3.45 -11.86 -1.84
N GLU A 22 -4.35 -11.30 -1.03
CA GLU A 22 -5.36 -12.03 -0.26
C GLU A 22 -6.25 -12.86 -1.17
N TYR A 23 -6.72 -12.29 -2.28
CA TYR A 23 -7.54 -13.04 -3.25
C TYR A 23 -6.85 -14.32 -3.75
N PHE A 24 -5.58 -14.26 -4.16
CA PHE A 24 -4.86 -15.45 -4.65
C PHE A 24 -4.45 -16.39 -3.53
N ARG A 25 -4.17 -15.86 -2.34
CA ARG A 25 -3.87 -16.65 -1.15
C ARG A 25 -5.09 -17.47 -0.69
N ASP A 26 -6.29 -16.90 -0.77
CA ASP A 26 -7.54 -17.59 -0.45
C ASP A 26 -7.92 -18.66 -1.49
N GLN A 27 -7.33 -18.60 -2.69
CA GLN A 27 -7.37 -19.68 -3.68
C GLN A 27 -6.36 -20.81 -3.41
N GLY A 28 -5.60 -20.72 -2.32
CA GLY A 28 -4.64 -21.75 -1.89
C GLY A 28 -3.23 -21.59 -2.47
N ASN A 29 -2.90 -20.43 -3.04
CA ASN A 29 -1.54 -20.16 -3.54
C ASN A 29 -0.66 -19.56 -2.45
N ASP A 30 0.62 -19.93 -2.44
CA ASP A 30 1.63 -19.22 -1.65
C ASP A 30 2.00 -17.90 -2.35
N ILE A 31 1.85 -16.78 -1.64
CA ILE A 31 2.03 -15.45 -2.23
C ILE A 31 3.21 -14.73 -1.61
N LEU A 32 4.08 -14.20 -2.46
CA LEU A 32 5.15 -13.28 -2.09
C LEU A 32 4.78 -11.87 -2.53
N VAL A 33 4.62 -10.97 -1.56
CA VAL A 33 4.32 -9.55 -1.83
C VAL A 33 5.59 -8.73 -1.68
N PHE A 34 5.97 -8.03 -2.75
CA PHE A 34 7.07 -7.07 -2.72
C PHE A 34 6.53 -5.65 -2.55
N ILE A 35 6.93 -4.98 -1.48
CA ILE A 35 6.58 -3.58 -1.23
C ILE A 35 7.84 -2.73 -1.34
N ASP A 36 7.86 -1.85 -2.34
CA ASP A 36 8.91 -0.84 -2.54
C ASP A 36 8.29 0.57 -2.48
N ASN A 37 8.52 1.40 -1.46
CA ASN A 37 9.30 1.22 -0.23
C ASN A 37 8.32 1.38 0.94
N ILE A 38 8.34 0.46 1.91
CA ILE A 38 7.38 0.46 3.03
C ILE A 38 7.38 1.77 3.84
N PHE A 39 8.52 2.45 3.93
CA PHE A 39 8.60 3.76 4.60
C PHE A 39 7.70 4.82 3.95
N ARG A 40 7.49 4.74 2.62
CA ARG A 40 6.64 5.69 1.88
C ARG A 40 5.17 5.55 2.27
N PHE A 41 4.73 4.36 2.67
CA PHE A 41 3.39 4.14 3.20
C PHE A 41 3.20 4.86 4.53
N THR A 42 4.16 4.71 5.47
CA THR A 42 4.14 5.41 6.76
C THR A 42 4.23 6.93 6.59
N GLN A 43 5.14 7.41 5.74
CA GLN A 43 5.29 8.84 5.45
C GLN A 43 4.01 9.46 4.91
N ALA A 44 3.37 8.81 3.93
CA ALA A 44 2.09 9.25 3.40
C ALA A 44 0.99 9.24 4.47
N GLY A 45 1.03 8.29 5.41
CA GLY A 45 0.18 8.29 6.60
C GLY A 45 0.35 9.54 7.44
N SER A 46 1.59 9.93 7.76
CA SER A 46 1.89 11.16 8.50
C SER A 46 1.43 12.42 7.76
N GLU A 47 1.59 12.49 6.43
CA GLU A 47 1.12 13.62 5.62
C GLU A 47 -0.41 13.75 5.65
N VAL A 48 -1.15 12.65 5.54
CA VAL A 48 -2.62 12.65 5.64
C VAL A 48 -3.07 13.02 7.05
N SER A 49 -2.41 12.48 8.09
CA SER A 49 -2.72 12.79 9.48
C SER A 49 -2.45 14.24 9.87
N ALA A 50 -1.54 14.94 9.19
CA ALA A 50 -1.30 16.37 9.43
C ALA A 50 -2.42 17.27 8.86
N LEU A 51 -3.25 16.75 7.95
CA LEU A 51 -4.34 17.48 7.30
C LEU A 51 -5.71 17.26 8.00
N LEU A 52 -5.78 16.40 9.02
CA LEU A 52 -6.98 16.00 9.76
C LEU A 52 -6.80 16.31 11.25
#